data_AF-A0A7W0K8G6-F1
#
_entry.id   AF-A0A7W0K8G6-F1
#
_cell.length_a   1.000
_cell.length_b   1.000
_cell.length_c   1.000
_cell.angle_alpha   90.00
_cell.angle_beta   90.00
_cell.angle_gamma   90.00
#
_symmetry.space_group_name_H-M   'P 1'
#
loop_
_entity.id
_entity.type
_entity.pdbx_description
1 polymer ?
#
loop_
_entity_poly.entity_id
_entity_poly.type
_entity_poly.pdbx_seq_one_letter_code
_entity_poly.pdbx_strand_id
1 'polypeptide(L)' 'MEVRLDHVGIAVTDVKAALAFYRDALGLEIEMPEEVMSQRVRAHFIPVGECALELLEA' A
#
# COMPACT_ATOMS: atom_id res chain seq x y z
N MET A 1 8.95 10.34 24.45
CA MET A 1 9.18 9.93 23.05
C MET A 1 7.83 9.48 22.53
N GLU A 2 7.34 10.12 21.48
CA GLU A 2 6.02 9.84 20.90
C GLU A 2 6.21 8.87 19.73
N VAL A 3 5.39 7.81 19.68
CA VAL A 3 5.42 6.79 18.63
C VAL A 3 4.19 7.00 17.74
N ARG A 4 4.40 7.07 16.43
CA ARG A 4 3.31 7.17 15.45
C ARG A 4 3.30 5.95 14.55
N LEU A 5 2.10 5.60 14.09
CA LEU A 5 1.92 4.57 13.08
C LEU A 5 2.38 5.14 11.74
N ASP A 6 3.38 4.51 11.15
CA ASP A 6 3.89 4.89 9.82
C ASP A 6 2.97 4.32 8.73
N HIS A 7 2.79 3.00 8.71
CA HIS A 7 1.92 2.32 7.77
C HIS A 7 1.39 0.98 8.29
N VAL A 8 0.39 0.43 7.58
CA VAL A 8 -0.09 -0.94 7.75
C VAL A 8 0.17 -1.73 6.46
N GLY A 9 1.02 -2.74 6.56
CA GLY A 9 1.30 -3.67 5.45
C GLY A 9 0.18 -4.69 5.25
N ILE A 10 -0.25 -4.87 4.00
CA ILE A 10 -1.32 -5.79 3.59
C ILE A 10 -0.81 -6.64 2.44
N ALA A 11 -0.62 -7.94 2.69
CA ALA A 11 -0.31 -8.89 1.64
C ALA A 11 -1.55 -9.13 0.77
N VAL A 12 -1.42 -8.98 -0.54
CA VAL A 12 -2.49 -9.18 -1.52
C VAL A 12 -2.12 -10.24 -2.53
N THR A 13 -3.09 -11.07 -2.92
CA THR A 13 -2.89 -12.13 -3.92
C THR A 13 -3.11 -11.64 -5.36
N ASP A 14 -3.85 -10.55 -5.54
CA ASP A 14 -4.06 -9.87 -6.81
C ASP A 14 -3.98 -8.36 -6.59
N VAL A 15 -2.84 -7.77 -6.94
CA VAL A 15 -2.62 -6.34 -6.76
C VAL A 15 -3.60 -5.52 -7.61
N LYS A 16 -3.97 -5.98 -8.81
CA LYS A 16 -4.84 -5.20 -9.70
C LYS A 16 -6.24 -5.07 -9.11
N ALA A 17 -6.77 -6.18 -8.58
CA ALA A 17 -8.05 -6.19 -7.89
C ALA A 17 -8.02 -5.31 -6.64
N ALA A 18 -6.95 -5.38 -5.84
CA ALA A 18 -6.79 -4.55 -4.65
C ALA A 18 -6.72 -3.06 -5.01
N LEU A 19 -5.90 -2.68 -5.98
CA LEU A 19 -5.78 -1.30 -6.44
C LEU A 19 -7.10 -0.77 -6.99
N ALA A 20 -7.88 -1.58 -7.71
CA ALA A 20 -9.21 -1.18 -8.19
C ALA A 20 -10.19 -0.96 -7.03
N PHE A 21 -10.14 -1.79 -5.99
CA PHE A 21 -10.96 -1.58 -4.80
C PHE A 21 -10.63 -0.27 -4.09
N TYR A 22 -9.35 -0.03 -3.77
CA TYR A 22 -8.96 1.18 -3.04
C TYR A 22 -9.11 2.46 -3.88
N ARG A 23 -8.78 2.43 -5.17
CA ARG A 23 -8.92 3.61 -6.06
C ARG A 23 -10.34 3.82 -6.51
N ASP A 24 -10.98 2.81 -7.09
CA ASP A 24 -12.21 3.00 -7.87
C ASP A 24 -13.46 2.89 -6.98
N ALA A 25 -13.45 2.01 -5.96
CA ALA A 25 -14.57 1.87 -5.04
C ALA A 25 -14.50 2.82 -3.84
N LEU A 26 -13.30 3.07 -3.31
CA LEU A 26 -13.10 3.94 -2.14
C LEU A 26 -12.62 5.35 -2.49
N GLY A 27 -12.19 5.60 -3.73
CA GLY A 27 -11.74 6.93 -4.17
C GLY A 27 -10.39 7.35 -3.61
N LEU A 28 -9.56 6.42 -3.14
CA LEU A 28 -8.26 6.74 -2.56
C LEU A 28 -7.20 6.96 -3.64
N GLU A 29 -6.24 7.83 -3.34
CA GLU A 29 -5.07 8.04 -4.17
C GLU A 29 -4.05 6.93 -3.93
N ILE A 30 -3.48 6.42 -5.03
CA ILE A 30 -2.46 5.38 -4.99
C ILE A 30 -1.18 5.98 -5.55
N GLU A 31 -0.11 5.90 -4.78
CA GLU A 31 1.21 6.35 -5.20
C GLU A 31 1.82 5.41 -6.25
N MET A 32 2.93 5.87 -6.84
CA MET A 32 3.71 5.01 -7.72
C MET A 32 4.28 3.83 -6.93
N PRO A 33 4.26 2.61 -7.50
CA PRO A 33 4.81 1.45 -6.83
C PRO A 33 6.33 1.53 -6.68
N GLU A 34 6.82 0.94 -5.59
CA GLU A 34 8.23 0.78 -5.30
C GLU A 34 8.63 -0.71 -5.36
N GLU A 35 9.74 -1.01 -6.03
CA GLU A 35 10.33 -2.35 -6.02
C GLU A 35 11.30 -2.49 -4.85
N VAL A 36 10.93 -3.31 -3.85
CA VAL A 36 11.76 -3.54 -2.66
C VAL A 36 12.60 -4.79 -2.90
N MET A 37 13.70 -4.63 -3.63
CA MET A 37 14.56 -5.72 -4.10
C MET A 37 15.08 -6.64 -2.99
N SER A 38 15.38 -6.11 -1.80
CA SER A 38 15.83 -6.89 -0.64
C SER A 38 14.79 -7.88 -0.14
N GLN A 39 13.51 -7.57 -0.37
CA GLN A 39 12.36 -8.36 0.06
C GLN A 39 11.70 -9.11 -1.10
N ARG A 40 12.10 -8.84 -2.36
CA ARG A 40 11.53 -9.41 -3.59
C ARG A 40 10.03 -9.18 -3.71
N VAL A 41 9.57 -8.03 -3.25
CA VAL A 41 8.16 -7.62 -3.32
C VAL A 41 8.05 -6.30 -4.06
N ARG A 42 6.88 -6.07 -4.63
CA ARG A 42 6.48 -4.75 -5.11
C ARG A 42 5.44 -4.18 -4.17
N ALA A 43 5.70 -2.97 -3.67
CA ALA A 43 4.86 -2.27 -2.72
C ALA A 43 4.08 -1.15 -3.41
N HIS A 44 2.81 -0.98 -3.05
CA HIS A 44 1.98 0.15 -3.44
C HIS A 44 1.49 0.89 -2.21
N PHE A 45 1.84 2.17 -2.09
CA PHE A 45 1.44 3.01 -0.97
C PHE A 45 0.14 3.77 -1.26
N ILE A 46 -0.71 3.85 -0.24
CA ILE A 46 -2.00 4.54 -0.26
C ILE A 46 -2.05 5.44 0.98
N PRO A 47 -1.83 6.75 0.85
CA PRO A 47 -1.89 7.69 1.97
C PRO A 47 -3.30 7.77 2.57
N VAL A 48 -3.41 7.65 3.89
CA VAL A 48 -4.67 7.75 4.64
C VAL A 48 -4.44 8.51 5.94
N GLY A 49 -4.87 9.77 5.98
CA GLY A 49 -4.67 10.65 7.14
C GLY A 49 -3.18 10.90 7.38
N GLU A 50 -2.69 10.50 8.56
CA GLU A 50 -1.28 10.65 8.98
C GLU A 50 -0.44 9.37 8.78
N CYS A 51 -1.01 8.32 8.19
CA CYS A 51 -0.34 7.04 7.93
C CYS A 51 -0.60 6.55 6.51
N ALA A 52 -0.08 5.38 6.14
CA ALA A 52 -0.33 4.76 4.84
C ALA A 52 -0.81 3.30 4.95
N LEU A 53 -1.50 2.83 3.91
CA LEU A 53 -1.62 1.40 3.62
C LEU A 53 -0.53 1.03 2.62
N GLU A 54 0.16 -0.08 2.87
CA GLU A 54 1.18 -0.62 1.98
C GLU A 54 0.68 -1.97 1.45
N LEU A 55 0.32 -2.03 0.17
CA LEU A 55 -0.09 -3.28 -0.47
C LEU A 55 1.14 -3.99 -1.03
N LEU A 56 1.36 -5.22 -0.59
CA LEU A 56 2.51 -6.03 -0.96
C LEU A 56 2.09 -7.17 -1.88
N GLU A 57 2.69 -7.24 -3.08
CA GLU A 57 2.62 -8.42 -3.97
C GLU A 57 3.98 -9.13 -4.02
N ALA A 58 3.93 -10.46 -4.16
CA ALA A 58 5.09 -11.35 -4.28
C ALA A 58 5.10 -12.06 -5.64
#